data_AF-A0A1G3YZI0-F1
#
_entry.id   AF-A0A1G3YZI0-F1
#
_cell.length_a   1.000
_cell.length_b   1.000
_cell.length_c   1.000
_cell.angle_alpha   90.00
_cell.angle_beta   90.00
_cell.angle_gamma   90.00
#
_symmetry.space_group_name_H-M   'P 1'
#
loop_
_entity.id
_entity.type
_entity.pdbx_description
1 polymer ?
#
loop_
_entity_poly.entity_id
_entity_poly.type
_entity_poly.pdbx_seq_one_letter_code
_entity_poly.pdbx_strand_id
1 'polypeptide(L)'
;MAKRTGVTSSEITERIKSAGSAERGSYNLSAATAEPLRRKLRGRWTVASHEVAGEAYLGRFIARSLKGLLLRQGAYRAEYEFKDRLCLKRVEISGILGEGEESAVYRYRLGVALSWDLAGPGLLSIRPELGYQCTEIGGDAAAVKELDDAGEDVLVGFRFDGSDLVLEEGEDRKILERMP
;
A
#
# COMPACT_ATOMS: atom_id res chain seq x y z
N MET A 1 14.17 13.84 -28.59
CA MET A 1 12.95 14.06 -27.77
C MET A 1 12.33 12.71 -27.46
N ALA A 2 12.54 12.16 -26.27
CA ALA A 2 11.92 10.90 -25.86
C ALA A 2 10.44 11.18 -25.50
N LYS A 3 9.50 10.53 -26.19
CA LYS A 3 8.09 10.55 -25.78
C LYS A 3 8.00 9.92 -24.39
N ARG A 4 7.63 10.70 -23.37
CA ARG A 4 7.19 10.17 -22.07
C ARG A 4 5.89 9.41 -22.33
N THR A 5 5.98 8.11 -22.55
CA THR A 5 4.84 7.20 -22.52
C THR A 5 4.47 6.98 -21.06
N GLY A 6 3.90 8.01 -20.43
CA GLY A 6 3.29 7.88 -19.12
C GLY A 6 1.97 7.14 -19.29
N VAL A 7 1.84 5.97 -18.68
CA VAL A 7 0.54 5.31 -18.55
C VAL A 7 -0.29 6.14 -17.58
N THR A 8 -1.47 6.56 -18.02
CA THR A 8 -2.42 7.36 -17.25
C THR A 8 -3.17 6.49 -16.24
N SER A 9 -3.68 7.10 -15.16
CA SER A 9 -4.50 6.39 -14.16
C SER A 9 -5.73 5.70 -14.81
N SER A 10 -6.36 6.35 -15.79
CA SER A 10 -7.46 5.76 -16.57
C SER A 10 -7.04 4.48 -17.31
N GLU A 11 -5.84 4.42 -17.88
CA GLU A 11 -5.35 3.21 -18.56
C GLU A 11 -5.04 2.09 -17.56
N ILE A 12 -4.61 2.41 -16.34
CA ILE A 12 -4.39 1.43 -15.27
C ILE A 12 -5.71 0.85 -14.78
N THR A 13 -6.71 1.70 -14.53
CA THR A 13 -8.06 1.25 -14.14
C THR A 13 -8.68 0.34 -15.20
N GLU A 14 -8.56 0.70 -16.48
CA GLU A 14 -9.06 -0.14 -17.58
C GLU A 14 -8.31 -1.48 -17.66
N ARG A 15 -6.99 -1.50 -17.40
CA ARG A 15 -6.22 -2.76 -17.29
C ARG A 15 -6.72 -3.64 -16.15
N ILE A 16 -6.94 -3.08 -14.96
CA ILE A 16 -7.47 -3.82 -13.80
C ILE A 16 -8.85 -4.40 -14.13
N LYS A 17 -9.76 -3.60 -14.70
CA LYS A 17 -11.10 -4.07 -15.11
C LYS A 17 -11.02 -5.18 -16.15
N SER A 18 -10.20 -4.99 -17.20
CA SER A 18 -10.04 -5.98 -18.26
C SER A 18 -9.47 -7.30 -17.76
N ALA A 19 -8.51 -7.25 -16.83
CA ALA A 19 -7.91 -8.42 -16.19
C ALA A 19 -8.89 -9.12 -15.23
N GLY A 20 -9.81 -8.38 -14.60
CA GLY A 20 -10.87 -8.94 -13.76
C GLY A 20 -12.01 -9.58 -14.56
N SER A 21 -12.28 -9.12 -15.79
CA SER A 21 -13.35 -9.64 -16.65
C SER A 21 -12.92 -10.80 -17.57
N ALA A 22 -11.63 -10.91 -17.89
CA ALA A 22 -11.11 -12.09 -18.55
C ALA A 22 -11.01 -13.22 -17.51
N GLU A 23 -11.66 -14.37 -17.73
CA GLU A 23 -11.34 -15.62 -17.01
C GLU A 23 -9.83 -15.67 -16.83
N ARG A 24 -9.32 -15.77 -15.58
CA ARG A 24 -7.91 -15.63 -15.12
C ARG A 24 -6.86 -16.23 -16.07
N GLY A 25 -6.75 -15.65 -17.25
CA GLY A 25 -5.91 -16.07 -18.33
C GLY A 25 -4.61 -15.39 -18.06
N SER A 26 -3.72 -16.11 -17.39
CA SER A 26 -2.40 -15.60 -17.04
C SER A 26 -1.77 -15.02 -18.31
N TYR A 27 -1.70 -13.70 -18.40
CA TYR A 27 -0.91 -13.07 -19.44
C TYR A 27 0.54 -13.39 -19.09
N ASN A 28 1.06 -14.46 -19.69
CA ASN A 28 2.42 -14.92 -19.44
C ASN A 28 3.38 -13.91 -20.07
N LEU A 29 3.78 -12.92 -19.28
CA LEU A 29 4.88 -12.04 -19.60
C LEU A 29 6.10 -12.89 -19.93
N SER A 30 6.73 -12.62 -21.07
CA SER A 30 7.99 -13.27 -21.39
C SER A 30 9.01 -12.97 -20.28
N ALA A 31 9.84 -13.95 -19.93
CA ALA A 31 10.86 -13.81 -18.89
C ALA A 31 11.79 -12.60 -19.12
N ALA A 32 12.05 -12.28 -20.40
CA ALA A 32 12.85 -11.13 -20.83
C ALA A 32 12.26 -9.78 -20.39
N THR A 33 10.93 -9.67 -20.30
CA THR A 33 10.24 -8.45 -19.86
C THR A 33 9.96 -8.46 -18.36
N ALA A 34 9.66 -9.64 -17.80
CA ALA A 34 9.31 -9.77 -16.38
C ALA A 34 10.49 -9.53 -15.44
N GLU A 35 11.66 -10.11 -15.73
CA GLU A 35 12.78 -10.06 -14.78
C GLU A 35 13.35 -8.65 -14.55
N PRO A 36 13.54 -7.79 -15.57
CA PRO A 36 13.95 -6.40 -15.34
C PRO A 36 12.96 -5.62 -14.46
N LEU A 37 11.65 -5.82 -14.65
CA LEU A 37 10.61 -5.17 -13.85
C LEU A 37 10.63 -5.66 -12.40
N ARG A 38 10.73 -6.97 -12.18
CA ARG A 38 10.88 -7.53 -10.82
C ARG A 38 12.10 -6.97 -10.12
N ARG A 39 13.25 -6.91 -10.80
CA ARG A 39 14.47 -6.31 -10.25
C ARG A 39 14.27 -4.84 -9.87
N LYS A 40 13.55 -4.07 -10.68
CA LYS A 40 13.27 -2.66 -10.40
C LYS A 40 12.34 -2.48 -9.19
N LEU A 41 11.36 -3.38 -9.01
CA LEU A 41 10.47 -3.38 -7.85
C LEU A 41 11.18 -3.81 -6.56
N ARG A 42 12.06 -4.81 -6.60
CA ARG A 42 12.78 -5.35 -5.44
C ARG A 42 13.56 -4.28 -4.67
N GLY A 43 13.40 -4.23 -3.36
CA GLY A 43 14.07 -3.26 -2.48
C GLY A 43 13.10 -2.68 -1.44
N ARG A 44 13.61 -1.74 -0.64
CA ARG A 44 12.82 -1.03 0.36
C ARG A 44 12.31 0.29 -0.20
N TRP A 45 11.08 0.58 0.12
CA TRP A 45 10.37 1.76 -0.32
C TRP A 45 9.61 2.37 0.85
N THR A 46 9.64 3.69 0.96
CA THR A 46 8.84 4.43 1.92
C THR A 46 7.73 5.17 1.20
N VAL A 47 6.55 5.26 1.80
CA VAL A 47 5.41 5.98 1.22
C VAL A 47 5.60 7.47 1.48
N ALA A 48 5.88 8.22 0.42
CA ALA A 48 6.02 9.68 0.45
C ALA A 48 4.65 10.38 0.43
N SER A 49 3.67 9.81 -0.29
CA SER A 49 2.29 10.27 -0.25
C SER A 49 1.29 9.13 -0.40
N HIS A 50 0.14 9.29 0.25
CA HIS A 50 -0.94 8.32 0.22
C HIS A 50 -2.29 9.03 0.25
N GLU A 51 -3.04 8.85 -0.82
CA GLU A 51 -4.37 9.42 -1.03
C GLU A 51 -5.38 8.32 -1.30
N VAL A 52 -6.62 8.52 -0.89
CA VAL A 52 -7.75 7.69 -1.28
C VAL A 52 -8.88 8.63 -1.71
N ALA A 53 -9.33 8.49 -2.96
CA ALA A 53 -10.32 9.40 -3.57
C ALA A 53 -9.88 10.89 -3.54
N GLY A 54 -8.57 11.14 -3.65
CA GLY A 54 -7.99 12.49 -3.60
C GLY A 54 -7.85 13.08 -2.19
N GLU A 55 -8.21 12.35 -1.14
CA GLU A 55 -8.04 12.78 0.26
C GLU A 55 -6.83 12.10 0.90
N ALA A 56 -6.10 12.83 1.74
CA ALA A 56 -4.99 12.26 2.49
C ALA A 56 -5.44 11.09 3.39
N TYR A 57 -4.75 9.96 3.27
CA TYR A 57 -5.15 8.72 3.96
C TYR A 57 -5.28 8.87 5.47
N LEU A 58 -4.39 9.64 6.11
CA LEU A 58 -4.43 9.86 7.56
C LEU A 58 -5.77 10.47 8.01
N GLY A 59 -6.28 11.46 7.28
CA GLY A 59 -7.57 12.10 7.58
C GLY A 59 -8.73 11.09 7.49
N ARG A 60 -8.73 10.28 6.42
CA ARG A 60 -9.72 9.20 6.24
C ARG A 60 -9.63 8.13 7.33
N PHE A 61 -8.42 7.73 7.71
CA PHE A 61 -8.21 6.78 8.79
C PHE A 61 -8.77 7.31 10.11
N ILE A 62 -8.47 8.57 10.47
CA ILE A 62 -8.98 9.21 11.69
C ILE A 62 -10.52 9.21 11.69
N ALA A 63 -11.13 9.70 10.61
CA ALA A 63 -12.59 9.78 10.50
C ALA A 63 -13.28 8.40 10.68
N ARG A 64 -12.71 7.34 10.10
CA ARG A 64 -13.26 5.99 10.17
C ARG A 64 -12.97 5.27 11.49
N SER A 65 -11.73 5.33 11.95
CA SER A 65 -11.24 4.48 13.05
C SER A 65 -11.45 5.11 14.43
N LEU A 66 -11.36 6.44 14.52
CA LEU A 66 -11.41 7.16 15.79
C LEU A 66 -12.81 7.72 16.12
N LYS A 67 -13.80 7.52 15.23
CA LYS A 67 -15.24 7.79 15.48
C LYS A 67 -15.53 9.18 16.10
N GLY A 68 -14.81 10.21 15.65
CA GLY A 68 -14.96 11.59 16.13
C GLY A 68 -13.99 12.00 17.24
N LEU A 69 -13.12 11.11 17.72
CA LEU A 69 -12.04 11.49 18.62
C LEU A 69 -10.95 12.26 17.85
N LEU A 70 -10.42 13.30 18.51
CA LEU A 70 -9.36 14.14 17.95
C LEU A 70 -7.99 13.46 18.11
N LEU A 71 -7.25 13.36 16.99
CA LEU A 71 -5.84 12.96 16.98
C LEU A 71 -4.96 14.15 16.60
N ARG A 72 -4.32 14.75 17.60
CA ARG A 72 -3.38 15.86 17.43
C ARG A 72 -2.00 15.31 17.06
N GLN A 73 -1.23 16.10 16.31
CA GLN A 73 0.13 15.73 15.86
C GLN A 73 0.16 14.37 15.15
N GLY A 74 -0.91 14.07 14.39
CA GLY A 74 -1.03 12.84 13.64
C GLY A 74 0.10 12.71 12.63
N ALA A 75 0.78 11.57 12.66
CA ALA A 75 1.80 11.19 11.69
C ALA A 75 1.44 9.84 11.08
N TYR A 76 1.65 9.72 9.77
CA TYR A 76 1.49 8.49 9.01
C TYR A 76 2.84 8.10 8.41
N ARG A 77 3.22 6.84 8.57
CA ARG A 77 4.40 6.25 7.95
C ARG A 77 4.03 4.89 7.38
N ALA A 78 4.54 4.58 6.20
CA ALA A 78 4.42 3.24 5.65
C ALA A 78 5.64 2.87 4.83
N GLU A 79 5.97 1.58 4.86
CA GLU A 79 7.09 1.00 4.14
C GLU A 79 6.65 -0.28 3.42
N TYR A 80 7.27 -0.50 2.27
CA TYR A 80 7.16 -1.71 1.48
C TYR A 80 8.55 -2.29 1.22
N GLU A 81 8.73 -3.57 1.51
CA GLU A 81 9.98 -4.28 1.28
C GLU A 81 9.73 -5.42 0.30
N PHE A 82 9.95 -5.17 -0.99
CA PHE A 82 9.79 -6.17 -2.04
C PHE A 82 11.04 -7.05 -2.14
N LYS A 83 10.87 -8.33 -1.85
CA LYS A 83 11.83 -9.43 -2.06
C LYS A 83 11.33 -10.33 -3.18
N ASP A 84 12.04 -11.43 -3.43
CA ASP A 84 11.58 -12.38 -4.43
C ASP A 84 10.23 -12.99 -4.03
N ARG A 85 9.18 -12.65 -4.80
CA ARG A 85 7.77 -13.08 -4.62
C ARG A 85 7.11 -12.78 -3.27
N LEU A 86 7.81 -12.10 -2.36
CA LEU A 86 7.32 -11.68 -1.04
C LEU A 86 7.49 -10.17 -0.91
N CYS A 87 6.52 -9.50 -0.31
CA CYS A 87 6.56 -8.10 0.06
C CYS A 87 6.13 -7.94 1.52
N LEU A 88 6.92 -7.25 2.33
CA LEU A 88 6.50 -6.87 3.69
C LEU A 88 5.99 -5.43 3.66
N LYS A 89 4.73 -5.24 4.03
CA LYS A 89 4.12 -3.93 4.23
C LYS A 89 4.06 -3.63 5.72
N ARG A 90 4.58 -2.46 6.12
CA ARG A 90 4.51 -1.95 7.49
C ARG A 90 3.86 -0.58 7.47
N VAL A 91 2.93 -0.33 8.36
CA VAL A 91 2.26 0.95 8.52
C VAL A 91 2.27 1.34 9.99
N GLU A 92 2.52 2.61 10.26
CA GLU A 92 2.38 3.22 11.57
C GLU A 92 1.56 4.52 11.44
N ILE A 93 0.59 4.67 12.34
CA ILE A 93 -0.10 5.94 12.57
C ILE A 93 0.08 6.28 14.03
N SER A 94 0.61 7.46 14.33
CA SER A 94 0.88 7.91 15.69
C SER A 94 0.33 9.30 15.93
N GLY A 95 0.06 9.65 17.19
CA GLY A 95 -0.30 11.00 17.57
C GLY A 95 -0.69 11.09 19.05
N ILE A 96 -1.39 12.16 19.41
CA ILE A 96 -1.92 12.41 20.74
C ILE A 96 -3.45 12.42 20.64
N LEU A 97 -4.10 11.46 21.27
CA LEU A 97 -5.55 11.37 21.36
C LEU A 97 -6.07 12.33 22.43
N GLY A 98 -7.15 13.06 22.16
CA GLY A 98 -7.81 13.94 23.14
C GLY A 98 -7.11 15.27 23.40
N GLU A 99 -7.60 16.00 24.40
CA GLU A 99 -7.15 17.34 24.79
C GLU A 99 -6.87 17.45 26.30
N GLY A 100 -5.97 18.36 26.67
CA GLY A 100 -5.67 18.64 28.08
C GLY A 100 -5.16 17.44 28.87
N GLU A 101 -5.66 17.29 30.10
CA GLU A 101 -5.28 16.25 31.05
C GLU A 101 -5.74 14.84 30.63
N GLU A 102 -6.73 14.73 29.73
CA GLU A 102 -7.22 13.46 29.19
C GLU A 102 -6.43 12.99 27.96
N SER A 103 -5.31 13.64 27.65
CA SER A 103 -4.52 13.30 26.48
C SER A 103 -3.70 12.02 26.66
N ALA A 104 -3.68 11.18 25.64
CA ALA A 104 -2.93 9.92 25.64
C ALA A 104 -2.15 9.73 24.34
N VAL A 105 -0.95 9.14 24.43
CA VAL A 105 -0.20 8.73 23.23
C VAL A 105 -0.96 7.63 22.51
N TYR A 106 -1.21 7.84 21.22
CA TYR A 106 -1.85 6.87 20.34
C TYR A 106 -0.83 6.31 19.36
N ARG A 107 -0.81 4.99 19.18
CA ARG A 107 -0.10 4.33 18.08
C ARG A 107 -0.94 3.23 17.49
N TYR A 108 -1.05 3.20 16.17
CA TYR A 108 -1.55 2.10 15.39
C TYR A 108 -0.41 1.54 14.55
N ARG A 109 -0.23 0.22 14.58
CA ARG A 109 0.74 -0.49 13.74
C ARG A 109 0.03 -1.58 12.97
N LEU A 110 0.40 -1.74 11.71
CA LEU A 110 -0.03 -2.82 10.84
C LEU A 110 1.20 -3.42 10.16
N GLY A 111 1.37 -4.73 10.29
CA GLY A 111 2.37 -5.50 9.56
C GLY A 111 1.68 -6.55 8.72
N VAL A 112 1.99 -6.62 7.42
CA VAL A 112 1.40 -7.61 6.52
C VAL A 112 2.50 -8.19 5.63
N ALA A 113 2.57 -9.51 5.58
CA ALA A 113 3.32 -10.24 4.56
C ALA A 113 2.39 -10.49 3.36
N LEU A 114 2.88 -10.14 2.19
CA LEU A 114 2.15 -10.20 0.93
C LEU A 114 2.96 -11.08 -0.03
N SER A 115 2.35 -12.09 -0.65
CA SER A 115 2.96 -12.64 -1.86
C SER A 115 2.66 -11.70 -3.03
N TRP A 116 3.58 -11.64 -4.00
CA TRP A 116 3.39 -10.80 -5.17
C TRP A 116 4.00 -11.38 -6.44
N ASP A 117 3.35 -11.11 -7.56
CA ASP A 117 3.83 -11.41 -8.90
C ASP A 117 3.38 -10.34 -9.91
N LEU A 118 3.94 -10.33 -11.11
CA LEU A 118 3.48 -9.53 -12.23
C LEU A 118 2.29 -10.23 -12.90
N ALA A 119 1.11 -9.62 -12.82
CA ALA A 119 -0.05 -10.05 -13.60
C ALA A 119 -0.02 -9.52 -15.05
N GLY A 120 0.86 -8.55 -15.33
CA GLY A 120 1.04 -7.94 -16.65
C GLY A 120 1.96 -6.72 -16.60
N PRO A 121 2.24 -6.06 -17.74
CA PRO A 121 3.01 -4.82 -17.75
C PRO A 121 2.30 -3.74 -16.91
N GLY A 122 2.91 -3.33 -15.80
CA GLY A 122 2.33 -2.33 -14.90
C GLY A 122 1.18 -2.84 -14.04
N LEU A 123 1.07 -4.16 -13.85
CA LEU A 123 0.07 -4.78 -12.98
C LEU A 123 0.73 -5.81 -12.05
N LEU A 124 0.46 -5.70 -10.75
CA LEU A 124 0.83 -6.66 -9.72
C LEU A 124 -0.40 -7.51 -9.37
N SER A 125 -0.20 -8.82 -9.20
CA SER A 125 -1.07 -9.63 -8.36
C SER A 125 -0.45 -9.69 -6.97
N ILE A 126 -1.22 -9.33 -5.94
CA ILE A 126 -0.78 -9.28 -4.54
C ILE A 126 -1.77 -10.07 -3.70
N ARG A 127 -1.28 -11.01 -2.88
CA ARG A 127 -2.13 -11.74 -1.94
C ARG A 127 -1.62 -11.54 -0.51
N PRO A 128 -2.45 -11.06 0.43
CA PRO A 128 -2.13 -11.05 1.84
C PRO A 128 -2.05 -12.47 2.40
N GLU A 129 -0.87 -12.85 2.90
CA GLU A 129 -0.64 -14.19 3.44
C GLU A 129 -0.92 -14.24 4.95
N LEU A 130 -0.40 -13.25 5.67
CA LEU A 130 -0.58 -13.10 7.10
C LEU A 130 -0.23 -11.68 7.55
N GLY A 131 -0.75 -11.28 8.69
CA GLY A 131 -0.39 -10.00 9.28
C GLY A 131 -0.93 -9.83 10.68
N TYR A 132 -0.73 -8.62 11.20
CA TYR A 132 -1.31 -8.20 12.46
C TYR A 132 -1.60 -6.71 12.40
N GLN A 133 -2.54 -6.28 13.23
CA GLN A 133 -2.72 -4.90 13.60
C GLN A 133 -2.73 -4.76 15.12
N CYS A 134 -2.15 -3.68 15.61
CA CYS A 134 -2.04 -3.37 17.02
C CYS A 134 -2.32 -1.90 17.24
N THR A 135 -3.18 -1.59 18.21
CA THR A 135 -3.46 -0.23 18.69
C THR A 135 -2.96 -0.12 20.12
N GLU A 136 -2.15 0.89 20.40
CA GLU A 136 -1.67 1.27 21.72
C GLU A 136 -2.25 2.63 22.12
N ILE A 137 -2.67 2.76 23.38
CA ILE A 137 -3.15 4.00 23.97
C ILE A 137 -2.49 4.16 25.34
N GLY A 138 -1.83 5.30 25.58
CA GLY A 138 -1.13 5.54 26.84
C GLY A 138 0.10 4.66 27.06
N GLY A 139 0.56 3.95 26.02
CA GLY A 139 1.66 2.99 26.10
C GLY A 139 1.20 1.53 26.28
N ASP A 140 -0.07 1.30 26.58
CA ASP A 140 -0.65 -0.03 26.75
C ASP A 140 -1.33 -0.51 25.47
N ALA A 141 -1.27 -1.82 25.21
CA ALA A 141 -1.99 -2.43 24.10
C ALA A 141 -3.50 -2.37 24.35
N ALA A 142 -4.20 -1.54 23.58
CA ALA A 142 -5.65 -1.38 23.65
C ALA A 142 -6.39 -2.41 22.78
N ALA A 143 -5.79 -2.80 21.64
CA ALA A 143 -6.33 -3.83 20.77
C ALA A 143 -5.22 -4.51 19.96
N VAL A 144 -5.32 -5.82 19.80
CA VAL A 144 -4.45 -6.61 18.91
C VAL A 144 -5.34 -7.54 18.10
N LYS A 145 -5.08 -7.63 16.80
CA LYS A 145 -5.79 -8.55 15.90
C LYS A 145 -4.81 -9.15 14.90
N GLU A 146 -4.81 -10.47 14.80
CA GLU A 146 -4.15 -11.20 13.73
C GLU A 146 -5.00 -11.11 12.45
N LEU A 147 -4.31 -11.05 11.32
CA LEU A 147 -4.90 -11.03 10.00
C LEU A 147 -4.48 -12.32 9.31
N ASP A 148 -5.44 -13.24 9.17
CA ASP A 148 -5.25 -14.47 8.43
C ASP A 148 -5.30 -14.21 6.92
N ASP A 149 -4.95 -15.23 6.14
CA ASP A 149 -5.01 -15.23 4.67
C ASP A 149 -6.35 -14.67 4.18
N ALA A 150 -6.27 -13.60 3.38
CA ALA A 150 -7.45 -12.96 2.81
C ALA A 150 -8.07 -13.78 1.65
N GLY A 151 -7.40 -14.85 1.23
CA GLY A 151 -7.88 -15.87 0.29
C GLY A 151 -7.85 -15.47 -1.19
N GLU A 152 -7.86 -14.17 -1.49
CA GLU A 152 -7.94 -13.66 -2.86
C GLU A 152 -6.77 -12.75 -3.24
N ASP A 153 -6.33 -12.92 -4.49
CA ASP A 153 -5.38 -12.04 -5.15
C ASP A 153 -6.04 -10.68 -5.43
N VAL A 154 -5.38 -9.61 -5.00
CA VAL A 154 -5.74 -8.23 -5.30
C VAL A 154 -4.85 -7.72 -6.44
N LEU A 155 -5.47 -7.14 -7.46
CA LEU A 155 -4.74 -6.53 -8.56
C LEU A 155 -4.40 -5.08 -8.24
N VAL A 156 -3.11 -4.75 -8.28
CA VAL A 156 -2.60 -3.40 -8.02
C VAL A 156 -1.87 -2.88 -9.25
N GLY A 157 -2.31 -1.75 -9.77
CA GLY A 157 -1.62 -1.03 -10.82
C GLY A 157 -0.29 -0.48 -10.32
N PHE A 158 0.75 -0.52 -11.14
CA PHE A 158 2.01 0.13 -10.83
C PHE A 158 2.63 0.82 -12.03
N ARG A 159 3.34 1.91 -11.76
CA ARG A 159 4.20 2.58 -12.73
C ARG A 159 5.40 3.23 -12.04
N PHE A 160 6.45 3.46 -12.81
CA PHE A 160 7.59 4.25 -12.35
C PHE A 160 7.50 5.67 -12.90
N ASP A 161 7.63 6.66 -12.03
CA ASP A 161 7.70 8.07 -12.38
C ASP A 161 9.07 8.60 -11.95
N GLY A 162 10.03 8.58 -12.88
CA GLY A 162 11.45 8.77 -12.52
C GLY A 162 11.95 7.65 -11.60
N SER A 163 12.40 8.03 -10.40
CA SER A 163 12.83 7.14 -9.32
C SER A 163 11.67 6.53 -8.53
N ASP A 164 10.49 7.13 -8.61
CA ASP A 164 9.41 6.85 -7.68
C ASP A 164 8.55 5.72 -8.21
N LEU A 165 8.02 4.92 -7.31
CA LEU A 165 7.06 3.87 -7.59
C LEU A 165 5.66 4.37 -7.23
N VAL A 166 4.76 4.39 -8.20
CA VAL A 166 3.35 4.70 -7.98
C VAL A 166 2.56 3.40 -7.94
N LEU A 167 1.78 3.18 -6.89
CA LEU A 167 0.86 2.06 -6.73
C LEU A 167 -0.59 2.58 -6.71
N GLU A 168 -1.49 1.91 -7.43
CA GLU A 168 -2.89 2.31 -7.58
C GLU A 168 -3.84 1.10 -7.46
N GLU A 169 -4.84 1.20 -6.58
CA GLU A 169 -5.88 0.19 -6.35
C GLU A 169 -7.24 0.89 -6.25
N GLY A 170 -8.02 0.91 -7.33
CA GLY A 170 -9.27 1.68 -7.37
C GLY A 170 -9.01 3.18 -7.14
N GLU A 171 -9.53 3.72 -6.05
CA GLU A 171 -9.31 5.13 -5.65
C GLU A 171 -8.10 5.33 -4.73
N ASP A 172 -7.47 4.24 -4.28
CA ASP A 172 -6.29 4.26 -3.43
C ASP A 172 -5.03 4.46 -4.28
N ARG A 173 -4.24 5.47 -3.92
CA ARG A 173 -3.01 5.84 -4.63
C ARG A 173 -1.88 6.11 -3.66
N LYS A 174 -0.72 5.50 -3.91
CA LYS A 174 0.50 5.69 -3.12
C LYS A 174 1.67 6.07 -4.03
N ILE A 175 2.46 7.06 -3.62
CA ILE A 175 3.76 7.36 -4.20
C ILE A 175 4.83 6.90 -3.22
N LEU A 176 5.75 6.09 -3.72
CA LEU A 176 6.78 5.44 -2.94
C LEU A 176 8.16 5.89 -3.42
N GLU A 177 8.99 6.30 -2.47
CA GLU A 177 10.39 6.65 -2.69
C GLU A 177 11.28 5.49 -2.28
N ARG A 178 12.34 5.25 -3.05
CA ARG A 178 13.30 4.18 -2.75
C ARG A 178 14.14 4.57 -1.53
N MET A 179 14.20 3.67 -0.56
CA MET A 179 15.11 3.81 0.57
C MET A 179 16.54 3.41 0.16
N PRO A 180 17.57 4.06 0.72
CA PRO A 180 18.97 3.72 0.48
C PRO A 180 19.34 2.32 1.01
#